data_AF-V7EZB5-F1
#
_entry.id   AF-V7EZB5-F1
#
_cell.length_a   1.000
_cell.length_b   1.000
_cell.length_c   1.000
_cell.angle_alpha   90.00
_cell.angle_beta   90.00
_cell.angle_gamma   90.00
#
_symmetry.space_group_name_H-M   'P 1'
#
loop_
_entity.id
_entity.type
_entity.pdbx_description
1 polymer ?
#
loop_
_entity_poly.entity_id
_entity_poly.type
_entity_poly.pdbx_seq_one_letter_code
_entity_poly.pdbx_strand_id
1 'polypeptide(L)'
;MSNGIWLCVMCHTVIDKEERNYSPDLLFHWRNSHEAKITAERGKPKELIRLREEERQMNDFADVSLFAQQIIRDKPPGWEYQLTAEALDNLFTPILRRWKGLHAGSYTKAVGQQKPDHYLRWVGAQIPELPKIAESLGDLINNRLKEAWGARGCQETQKEIVHVCRMITARATRLLEWDEAMHFVTPAKGFEIPKHLSKGVAVVMEKIPEISSFLRSIFHEGKAIPGTYTRTITFDLSDDFDTGLEDAMEAGRLAYEKRGRRWT
;
A
#
# COMPACT_ATOMS: atom_id res chain seq x y z
N MET A 1 -21.09 -7.25 -1.98
CA MET A 1 -20.66 -6.42 -0.82
C MET A 1 -21.46 -6.89 0.38
N SER A 2 -20.84 -7.51 1.38
CA SER A 2 -21.48 -7.73 2.69
C SER A 2 -20.67 -7.00 3.76
N ASN A 3 -20.82 -5.67 3.81
CA ASN A 3 -20.32 -4.85 4.90
C ASN A 3 -21.25 -4.94 6.13
N GLY A 4 -21.99 -6.06 6.26
CA GLY A 4 -22.97 -6.25 7.31
C GLY A 4 -22.27 -6.47 8.63
N ILE A 5 -22.47 -5.55 9.58
CA ILE A 5 -21.98 -5.68 10.94
C ILE A 5 -23.06 -6.43 11.72
N TRP A 6 -22.73 -7.63 12.21
CA TRP A 6 -23.66 -8.39 13.06
C TRP A 6 -23.71 -7.77 14.44
N LEU A 7 -24.91 -7.35 14.84
CA LEU A 7 -25.21 -6.72 16.12
C LEU A 7 -26.19 -7.59 16.90
N CYS A 8 -26.14 -7.52 18.23
CA CYS A 8 -27.13 -8.23 19.05
C CYS A 8 -28.53 -7.63 18.84
N VAL A 9 -29.56 -8.39 19.23
CA VAL A 9 -30.97 -8.00 19.06
C VAL A 9 -31.25 -6.61 19.64
N MET A 10 -30.66 -6.26 20.77
CA MET A 10 -30.85 -4.93 21.34
C MET A 10 -30.10 -3.82 20.60
N CYS A 11 -28.88 -4.09 20.14
CA CYS A 11 -28.05 -3.09 19.47
C CYS A 11 -28.62 -2.73 18.10
N HIS A 12 -29.06 -3.71 17.30
CA HIS A 12 -29.64 -3.40 15.97
C HIS A 12 -30.91 -2.53 16.10
N THR A 13 -31.77 -2.79 17.10
CA THR A 13 -32.98 -1.99 17.32
C THR A 13 -32.69 -0.52 17.68
N VAL A 14 -31.55 -0.24 18.32
CA VAL A 14 -31.11 1.14 18.62
C VAL A 14 -30.55 1.80 17.36
N ILE A 15 -29.72 1.08 16.62
CA ILE A 15 -29.00 1.59 15.45
C ILE A 15 -29.95 1.82 14.27
N ASP A 16 -30.90 0.93 14.01
CA ASP A 16 -31.88 1.04 12.91
C ASP A 16 -32.78 2.28 13.05
N LYS A 17 -33.01 2.76 14.28
CA LYS A 17 -33.81 3.97 14.54
C LYS A 17 -33.08 5.25 14.13
N GLU A 18 -31.76 5.22 14.04
CA GLU A 18 -30.91 6.39 13.80
C GLU A 18 -29.77 6.06 12.83
N GLU A 19 -30.03 5.28 11.77
CA GLU A 19 -29.01 4.75 10.86
C GLU A 19 -28.00 5.79 10.36
N ARG A 20 -28.46 7.02 10.06
CA ARG A 20 -27.60 8.13 9.60
C ARG A 20 -26.56 8.59 10.62
N ASN A 21 -26.76 8.30 11.90
CA ASN A 21 -25.86 8.67 12.99
C ASN A 21 -24.74 7.63 13.19
N TYR A 22 -24.82 6.46 12.54
CA TYR A 22 -23.88 5.36 12.73
C TYR A 22 -23.07 5.08 11.47
N SER A 23 -21.87 5.67 11.39
CA SER A 23 -20.89 5.30 10.37
C SER A 23 -20.42 3.85 10.56
N PRO A 24 -19.92 3.18 9.51
CA PRO A 24 -19.36 1.82 9.63
C PRO A 24 -18.28 1.71 10.72
N ASP A 25 -17.40 2.71 10.83
CA ASP A 25 -16.36 2.75 11.86
C ASP A 25 -16.94 2.84 13.27
N LEU A 26 -17.99 3.66 13.46
CA LEU A 26 -18.69 3.77 14.73
C LEU A 26 -19.37 2.45 15.11
N LEU A 27 -19.89 1.72 14.12
CA LEU A 27 -20.52 0.42 14.34
C LEU A 27 -19.50 -0.66 14.76
N PHE A 28 -18.30 -0.67 14.17
CA PHE A 28 -17.22 -1.55 14.63
C PHE A 28 -16.79 -1.20 16.07
N HIS A 29 -16.62 0.09 16.37
CA HIS A 29 -16.33 0.53 17.73
C HIS A 29 -17.42 0.15 18.72
N TRP A 30 -18.68 0.35 18.35
CA TRP A 30 -19.84 -0.01 19.17
C TRP A 30 -19.85 -1.50 19.48
N ARG A 31 -19.73 -2.35 18.44
CA ARG A 31 -19.69 -3.81 18.60
C ARG A 31 -18.57 -4.22 19.55
N ASN A 32 -17.35 -3.73 19.31
CA ASN A 32 -16.18 -4.05 20.13
C ASN A 32 -16.35 -3.62 21.60
N SER A 33 -16.87 -2.42 21.83
CA SER A 33 -17.15 -1.90 23.17
C SER A 33 -18.23 -2.71 23.88
N HIS A 34 -19.29 -3.09 23.15
CA HIS A 34 -20.38 -3.90 23.68
C HIS A 34 -19.94 -5.31 24.07
N GLU A 35 -19.18 -5.98 23.20
CA GLU A 35 -18.62 -7.31 23.47
C GLU A 35 -17.68 -7.26 24.69
N ALA A 36 -16.77 -6.28 24.75
CA ALA A 36 -15.87 -6.10 25.90
C ALA A 36 -16.66 -5.85 27.20
N LYS A 37 -17.71 -5.03 27.16
CA LYS A 37 -18.58 -4.77 28.32
C LYS A 37 -19.31 -6.03 28.78
N ILE A 38 -19.88 -6.82 27.87
CA ILE A 38 -20.53 -8.09 28.21
C ILE A 38 -19.53 -9.04 28.88
N THR A 39 -18.33 -9.17 28.32
CA THR A 39 -17.30 -10.02 28.89
C THR A 39 -16.82 -9.51 30.25
N ALA A 40 -16.74 -8.20 30.46
CA ALA A 40 -16.38 -7.61 31.75
C ALA A 40 -17.45 -7.86 32.83
N GLU A 41 -18.73 -7.77 32.48
CA GLU A 41 -19.84 -7.92 33.43
C GLU A 41 -20.20 -9.39 33.70
N ARG A 42 -20.07 -10.27 32.70
CA ARG A 42 -20.61 -11.65 32.74
C ARG A 42 -19.58 -12.73 32.41
N GLY A 43 -18.37 -12.35 32.02
CA GLY A 43 -17.33 -13.30 31.61
C GLY A 43 -16.71 -14.05 32.78
N LYS A 44 -16.33 -15.30 32.52
CA LYS A 44 -15.54 -16.13 33.43
C LYS A 44 -14.10 -15.61 33.49
N PRO A 45 -13.31 -15.93 34.54
CA PRO A 45 -11.92 -15.48 34.66
C PRO A 45 -11.04 -15.75 33.43
N LYS A 46 -11.23 -16.91 32.76
CA LYS A 46 -10.53 -17.26 31.52
C LYS A 46 -10.86 -16.30 30.36
N GLU A 47 -12.11 -15.86 30.25
CA GLU A 47 -12.56 -14.95 29.20
C GLU A 47 -12.04 -13.53 29.44
N LEU A 48 -11.97 -13.09 30.70
CA LEU A 48 -11.34 -11.82 31.06
C LEU A 48 -9.84 -11.79 30.73
N ILE A 49 -9.12 -12.89 30.99
CA ILE A 49 -7.71 -13.01 30.62
C ILE A 49 -7.55 -12.98 29.10
N ARG A 50 -8.41 -13.71 28.37
CA ARG A 50 -8.40 -13.73 26.91
C ARG A 50 -8.67 -12.34 26.32
N LEU A 51 -9.67 -11.62 26.83
CA LEU A 51 -9.99 -10.26 26.38
C LEU A 51 -8.78 -9.33 26.54
N ARG A 52 -8.10 -9.36 27.70
CA ARG A 52 -6.90 -8.54 27.94
C ARG A 52 -5.76 -8.89 27.00
N GLU A 53 -5.59 -10.16 26.67
CA GLU A 53 -4.56 -10.60 25.73
C GLU A 53 -4.90 -10.18 24.29
N GLU A 54 -6.16 -10.31 23.88
CA GLU A 54 -6.65 -9.82 22.60
C GLU A 54 -6.48 -8.31 22.47
N GLU A 55 -6.84 -7.52 23.49
CA GLU A 55 -6.61 -6.07 23.52
C GLU A 55 -5.13 -5.70 23.36
N ARG A 56 -4.23 -6.43 24.04
CA ARG A 56 -2.78 -6.23 23.90
C ARG A 56 -2.31 -6.53 22.49
N GLN A 57 -2.76 -7.63 21.90
CA GLN A 57 -2.39 -8.02 20.53
C GLN A 57 -2.95 -7.03 19.50
N MET A 58 -4.11 -6.42 19.75
CA MET A 58 -4.71 -5.43 18.85
C MET A 58 -3.92 -4.12 18.78
N ASN A 59 -3.09 -3.80 19.79
CA ASN A 59 -2.20 -2.63 19.72
C ASN A 59 -1.18 -2.72 18.57
N ASP A 60 -0.76 -3.93 18.19
CA ASP A 60 0.16 -4.15 17.07
C ASP A 60 -0.47 -3.81 15.70
N PHE A 61 -1.79 -3.58 15.68
CA PHE A 61 -2.62 -3.33 14.50
C PHE A 61 -3.36 -1.98 14.58
N ALA A 62 -2.90 -1.05 15.41
CA ALA A 62 -3.54 0.25 15.61
C ALA A 62 -3.54 1.14 14.35
N ASP A 63 -2.62 0.90 13.42
CA ASP A 63 -2.43 1.64 12.16
C ASP A 63 -3.23 1.07 10.98
N VAL A 64 -3.84 -0.12 11.10
CA VAL A 64 -4.73 -0.67 10.08
C VAL A 64 -6.20 -0.34 10.37
N SER A 65 -7.06 -0.45 9.35
CA SER A 65 -8.48 -0.13 9.47
C SER A 65 -9.19 -0.97 10.55
N LEU A 66 -10.27 -0.42 11.11
CA LEU A 66 -11.12 -1.16 12.05
C LEU A 66 -11.68 -2.44 11.43
N PHE A 67 -11.93 -2.44 10.12
CA PHE A 67 -12.36 -3.63 9.40
C PHE A 67 -11.25 -4.69 9.34
N ALA A 68 -9.99 -4.31 9.10
CA ALA A 68 -8.85 -5.23 9.20
C ALA A 68 -8.72 -5.83 10.61
N GLN A 69 -8.84 -4.99 11.64
CA GLN A 69 -8.84 -5.46 13.04
C GLN A 69 -9.99 -6.43 13.30
N GLN A 70 -11.17 -6.19 12.73
CA GLN A 70 -12.29 -7.10 12.83
C GLN A 70 -12.02 -8.45 12.14
N ILE A 71 -11.43 -8.44 10.95
CA ILE A 71 -11.03 -9.66 10.23
C ILE A 71 -10.05 -10.48 11.07
N ILE A 72 -9.09 -9.84 11.75
CA ILE A 72 -8.13 -10.50 12.64
C ILE A 72 -8.84 -11.18 13.83
N ARG A 73 -9.87 -10.53 14.39
CA ARG A 73 -10.66 -11.07 15.52
C ARG A 73 -11.57 -12.23 15.09
N ASP A 74 -12.37 -12.00 14.06
CA ASP A 74 -13.43 -12.93 13.64
C ASP A 74 -12.87 -14.11 12.84
N LYS A 75 -11.73 -13.93 12.16
CA LYS A 75 -11.10 -14.90 11.25
C LYS A 75 -12.13 -15.62 10.36
N PRO A 76 -12.93 -14.87 9.56
CA PRO A 76 -13.90 -15.47 8.65
C PRO A 76 -13.23 -16.42 7.64
N PRO A 77 -14.00 -17.21 6.88
CA PRO A 77 -13.44 -18.06 5.82
C PRO A 77 -12.57 -17.27 4.83
N GLY A 78 -11.30 -17.67 4.70
CA GLY A 78 -10.32 -16.98 3.85
C GLY A 78 -9.89 -15.60 4.37
N TRP A 79 -9.94 -15.40 5.69
CA TRP A 79 -9.56 -14.15 6.35
C TRP A 79 -8.15 -13.67 5.98
N GLU A 80 -7.21 -14.55 5.63
CA GLU A 80 -5.85 -14.19 5.25
C GLU A 80 -5.84 -13.29 4.01
N TYR A 81 -6.63 -13.66 3.00
CA TYR A 81 -6.77 -12.90 1.75
C TYR A 81 -7.58 -11.62 1.95
N GLN A 82 -8.64 -11.69 2.77
CA GLN A 82 -9.45 -10.52 3.09
C GLN A 82 -8.65 -9.48 3.89
N LEU A 83 -7.86 -9.93 4.86
CA LEU A 83 -6.95 -9.09 5.64
C LEU A 83 -5.89 -8.46 4.74
N THR A 84 -5.29 -9.24 3.84
CA THR A 84 -4.29 -8.72 2.90
C THR A 84 -4.88 -7.61 2.03
N ALA A 85 -6.05 -7.83 1.45
CA ALA A 85 -6.71 -6.83 0.61
C ALA A 85 -7.07 -5.56 1.39
N GLU A 86 -7.61 -5.72 2.60
CA GLU A 86 -8.01 -4.60 3.44
C GLU A 86 -6.81 -3.80 3.97
N ALA A 87 -5.79 -4.48 4.49
CA ALA A 87 -4.57 -3.85 4.98
C ALA A 87 -3.84 -3.11 3.85
N LEU A 88 -3.71 -3.73 2.67
CA LEU A 88 -3.07 -3.11 1.52
C LEU A 88 -3.84 -1.87 1.04
N ASP A 89 -5.16 -1.94 0.91
CA ASP A 89 -5.97 -0.77 0.53
C ASP A 89 -5.85 0.37 1.53
N ASN A 90 -5.98 0.06 2.83
CA ASN A 90 -5.91 1.05 3.90
C ASN A 90 -4.54 1.75 3.93
N LEU A 91 -3.45 0.98 3.88
CA LEU A 91 -2.08 1.49 3.96
C LEU A 91 -1.64 2.20 2.67
N PHE A 92 -2.11 1.73 1.50
CA PHE A 92 -1.69 2.27 0.20
C PHE A 92 -2.50 3.51 -0.24
N THR A 93 -3.76 3.63 0.18
CA THR A 93 -4.63 4.75 -0.23
C THR A 93 -4.01 6.14 -0.03
N PRO A 94 -3.36 6.46 1.10
CA PRO A 94 -2.70 7.75 1.28
C PRO A 94 -1.59 8.01 0.27
N ILE A 95 -0.81 6.98 -0.08
CA ILE A 95 0.27 7.07 -1.07
C ILE A 95 -0.32 7.34 -2.45
N LEU A 96 -1.33 6.57 -2.85
CA LEU A 96 -1.99 6.74 -4.14
C LEU A 96 -2.61 8.14 -4.29
N ARG A 97 -3.23 8.67 -3.22
CA ARG A 97 -3.77 10.03 -3.21
C ARG A 97 -2.67 11.08 -3.39
N ARG A 98 -1.55 10.92 -2.69
CA ARG A 98 -0.39 11.83 -2.80
C ARG A 98 0.28 11.75 -4.17
N TRP A 99 0.37 10.56 -4.76
CA TRP A 99 0.84 10.38 -6.13
C TRP A 99 -0.09 11.06 -7.15
N LYS A 100 -1.40 10.84 -7.07
CA LYS A 100 -2.37 11.54 -7.92
C LYS A 100 -2.31 13.06 -7.75
N GLY A 101 -2.12 13.52 -6.51
CA GLY A 101 -1.94 14.93 -6.20
C GLY A 101 -0.68 15.54 -6.82
N LEU A 102 0.42 14.77 -6.93
CA LEU A 102 1.65 15.21 -7.58
C LEU A 102 1.39 15.52 -9.05
N HIS A 103 0.82 14.55 -9.76
CA HIS A 103 0.56 14.64 -11.20
C HIS A 103 -0.58 15.61 -11.55
N ALA A 104 -1.49 15.88 -10.61
CA ALA A 104 -2.51 16.91 -10.73
C ALA A 104 -2.02 18.32 -10.31
N GLY A 105 -0.77 18.48 -9.86
CA GLY A 105 -0.23 19.76 -9.40
C GLY A 105 -0.90 20.29 -8.11
N SER A 106 -1.44 19.40 -7.28
CA SER A 106 -2.22 19.76 -6.08
C SER A 106 -1.37 20.19 -4.88
N TYR A 107 -0.06 19.97 -4.92
CA TYR A 107 0.88 20.45 -3.90
C TYR A 107 2.26 20.71 -4.50
N THR A 108 3.10 21.42 -3.73
CA THR A 108 4.49 21.72 -4.08
C THR A 108 5.43 21.27 -2.97
N LYS A 109 6.70 21.05 -3.30
CA LYS A 109 7.80 20.81 -2.35
C LYS A 109 8.95 21.77 -2.61
N ALA A 110 9.85 21.89 -1.64
CA ALA A 110 11.09 22.64 -1.82
C ALA A 110 11.86 22.11 -3.04
N VAL A 111 12.15 23.01 -3.97
CA VAL A 111 12.82 22.68 -5.22
C VAL A 111 14.29 22.41 -4.94
N GLY A 112 14.74 21.20 -5.29
CA GLY A 112 16.17 20.87 -5.28
C GLY A 112 16.86 21.49 -6.49
N GLN A 113 17.73 22.47 -6.28
CA GLN A 113 18.56 23.01 -7.36
C GLN A 113 19.88 22.23 -7.44
N GLN A 114 20.12 21.58 -8.58
CA GLN A 114 21.38 20.89 -8.83
C GLN A 114 22.28 21.73 -9.74
N LYS A 115 23.57 21.82 -9.40
CA LYS A 115 24.57 22.40 -10.30
C LYS A 115 24.79 21.48 -11.51
N PRO A 116 25.16 21.99 -12.70
CA PRO A 116 25.30 21.17 -13.91
C PRO A 116 26.23 19.96 -13.81
N ASP A 117 27.35 20.14 -13.13
CA ASP A 117 28.35 19.12 -12.79
C ASP A 117 27.83 18.05 -11.83
N HIS A 118 26.86 18.40 -10.97
CA HIS A 118 26.24 17.48 -10.02
C HIS A 118 24.94 16.84 -10.55
N TYR A 119 24.26 17.47 -11.51
CA TYR A 119 22.96 17.01 -12.02
C TYR A 119 23.05 15.63 -12.68
N LEU A 120 23.99 15.44 -13.61
CA LEU A 120 24.17 14.14 -14.28
C LEU A 120 24.54 13.03 -13.31
N ARG A 121 25.42 13.33 -12.33
CA ARG A 121 25.78 12.37 -11.28
C ARG A 121 24.59 12.04 -10.38
N TRP A 122 23.77 13.03 -10.06
CA TRP A 122 22.58 12.86 -9.25
C TRP A 122 21.52 12.00 -9.97
N VAL A 123 21.19 12.32 -11.23
CA VAL A 123 20.29 11.51 -12.07
C VAL A 123 20.83 10.09 -12.24
N GLY A 124 22.15 9.96 -12.52
CA GLY A 124 22.87 8.70 -12.59
C GLY A 124 22.73 7.82 -11.33
N ALA A 125 22.62 8.45 -10.16
CA ALA A 125 22.38 7.75 -8.90
C ALA A 125 20.90 7.39 -8.66
N GLN A 126 19.96 8.10 -9.29
CA GLN A 126 18.52 7.82 -9.18
C GLN A 126 18.09 6.62 -10.03
N ILE A 127 18.69 6.41 -11.20
CA ILE A 127 18.28 5.38 -12.17
C ILE A 127 18.33 3.94 -11.60
N PRO A 128 19.43 3.48 -10.96
CA PRO A 128 19.54 2.10 -10.50
C PRO A 128 18.60 1.76 -9.34
N GLU A 129 17.91 2.75 -8.79
CA GLU A 129 16.97 2.56 -7.69
C GLU A 129 15.64 1.96 -8.19
N LEU A 130 15.16 2.35 -9.37
CA LEU A 130 13.86 1.91 -9.89
C LEU A 130 13.77 0.38 -10.08
N PRO A 131 14.74 -0.30 -10.74
CA PRO A 131 14.70 -1.76 -10.88
C PRO A 131 14.74 -2.46 -9.51
N LYS A 132 15.53 -1.96 -8.55
CA LYS A 132 15.62 -2.55 -7.20
C LYS A 132 14.29 -2.45 -6.44
N ILE A 133 13.56 -1.34 -6.61
CA ILE A 133 12.22 -1.19 -6.02
C ILE A 133 11.26 -2.19 -6.68
N ALA A 134 11.26 -2.29 -8.01
CA ALA A 134 10.40 -3.20 -8.76
C ALA A 134 10.67 -4.68 -8.41
N GLU A 135 11.93 -5.10 -8.39
CA GLU A 135 12.36 -6.45 -7.97
C GLU A 135 11.93 -6.76 -6.54
N SER A 136 12.15 -5.82 -5.60
CA SER A 136 11.74 -5.99 -4.22
C SER A 136 10.22 -6.10 -4.07
N LEU A 137 9.44 -5.35 -4.85
CA LEU A 137 7.98 -5.48 -4.88
C LEU A 137 7.56 -6.84 -5.42
N GLY A 138 8.22 -7.31 -6.48
CA GLY A 138 8.00 -8.63 -7.06
C GLY A 138 8.22 -9.76 -6.05
N ASP A 139 9.31 -9.72 -5.28
CA ASP A 139 9.60 -10.69 -4.21
C ASP A 139 8.54 -10.65 -3.09
N LEU A 140 8.18 -9.44 -2.64
CA LEU A 140 7.18 -9.26 -1.59
C LEU A 140 5.83 -9.85 -1.99
N ILE A 141 5.41 -9.63 -3.24
CA ILE A 141 4.10 -10.05 -3.73
C ILE A 141 4.07 -11.56 -4.05
N ASN A 142 5.10 -12.08 -4.72
CA ASN A 142 5.09 -13.46 -5.22
C ASN A 142 5.52 -14.48 -4.15
N ASN A 143 6.46 -14.11 -3.29
CA ASN A 143 7.06 -15.03 -2.33
C ASN A 143 6.58 -14.71 -0.92
N ARG A 144 6.85 -13.50 -0.42
CA ARG A 144 6.63 -13.17 0.99
C ARG A 144 5.15 -13.14 1.40
N LEU A 145 4.25 -12.62 0.57
CA LEU A 145 2.80 -12.69 0.85
C LEU A 145 2.31 -14.14 0.93
N LYS A 146 2.80 -14.99 0.03
CA LYS A 146 2.46 -16.42 0.00
C LYS A 146 2.97 -17.14 1.25
N GLU A 147 4.18 -16.84 1.68
CA GLU A 147 4.75 -17.33 2.95
C GLU A 147 3.93 -16.83 4.15
N ALA A 148 3.57 -15.55 4.16
CA ALA A 148 2.81 -14.90 5.23
C ALA A 148 1.41 -15.50 5.43
N TRP A 149 0.73 -15.90 4.36
CA TRP A 149 -0.54 -16.63 4.46
C TRP A 149 -0.39 -17.97 5.16
N GLY A 150 0.80 -18.57 5.14
CA GLY A 150 1.13 -19.81 5.82
C GLY A 150 0.34 -21.03 5.31
N ALA A 151 0.43 -22.12 6.06
CA ALA A 151 -0.49 -23.24 5.88
C ALA A 151 -1.88 -22.85 6.41
N ARG A 152 -2.94 -23.33 5.73
CA ARG A 152 -4.34 -23.07 6.15
C ARG A 152 -4.51 -23.36 7.65
N GLY A 153 -4.84 -22.33 8.44
CA GLY A 153 -5.16 -22.46 9.87
C GLY A 153 -4.03 -22.23 10.88
N CYS A 154 -2.84 -21.80 10.47
CA CYS A 154 -1.77 -21.42 11.41
C CYS A 154 -2.06 -20.07 12.09
N GLN A 155 -1.91 -19.99 13.43
CA GLN A 155 -2.36 -18.85 14.24
C GLN A 155 -1.46 -17.60 14.17
N GLU A 156 -0.17 -17.74 13.83
CA GLU A 156 0.82 -16.62 13.87
C GLU A 156 0.91 -15.80 12.57
N THR A 157 0.04 -16.04 11.60
CA THR A 157 0.13 -15.44 10.25
C THR A 157 -0.33 -13.98 10.18
N GLN A 158 -1.17 -13.51 11.10
CA GLN A 158 -1.76 -12.16 11.05
C GLN A 158 -0.73 -11.02 11.13
N LYS A 159 0.28 -11.15 12.01
CA LYS A 159 1.36 -10.14 12.13
C LYS A 159 2.20 -10.10 10.87
N GLU A 160 2.52 -11.26 10.31
CA GLU A 160 3.33 -11.39 9.11
C GLU A 160 2.60 -10.82 7.88
N ILE A 161 1.30 -11.12 7.72
CA ILE A 161 0.48 -10.56 6.63
C ILE A 161 0.52 -9.02 6.65
N VAL A 162 0.24 -8.43 7.81
CA VAL A 162 0.25 -6.96 7.96
C VAL A 162 1.66 -6.41 7.78
N HIS A 163 2.69 -7.09 8.29
CA HIS A 163 4.08 -6.70 8.09
C HIS A 163 4.47 -6.66 6.61
N VAL A 164 4.14 -7.70 5.83
CA VAL A 164 4.39 -7.72 4.38
C VAL A 164 3.62 -6.61 3.66
N CYS A 165 2.37 -6.35 4.02
CA CYS A 165 1.60 -5.22 3.48
C CYS A 165 2.31 -3.88 3.77
N ARG A 166 2.81 -3.67 5.00
CA ARG A 166 3.60 -2.48 5.35
C ARG A 166 4.89 -2.39 4.52
N MET A 167 5.57 -3.51 4.26
CA MET A 167 6.77 -3.52 3.41
C MET A 167 6.44 -3.12 1.96
N ILE A 168 5.34 -3.61 1.39
CA ILE A 168 4.87 -3.22 0.05
C ILE A 168 4.60 -1.71 0.02
N THR A 169 3.86 -1.20 1.01
CA THR A 169 3.56 0.23 1.18
C THR A 169 4.83 1.07 1.35
N ALA A 170 5.84 0.58 2.07
CA ALA A 170 7.12 1.26 2.24
C ALA A 170 7.89 1.36 0.91
N ARG A 171 7.89 0.30 0.09
CA ARG A 171 8.50 0.32 -1.25
C ARG A 171 7.77 1.27 -2.18
N ALA A 172 6.45 1.28 -2.15
CA ALA A 172 5.68 2.22 -2.96
C ALA A 172 5.84 3.67 -2.47
N THR A 173 6.00 3.91 -1.16
CA THR A 173 6.35 5.23 -0.63
C THR A 173 7.69 5.69 -1.18
N ARG A 174 8.69 4.81 -1.18
CA ARG A 174 10.01 5.13 -1.74
C ARG A 174 9.94 5.47 -3.23
N LEU A 175 9.11 4.74 -3.97
CA LEU A 175 8.86 5.02 -5.38
C LEU A 175 8.20 6.40 -5.61
N LEU A 176 7.24 6.78 -4.75
CA LEU A 176 6.65 8.12 -4.79
C LEU A 176 7.68 9.20 -4.45
N GLU A 177 8.52 9.00 -3.43
CA GLU A 177 9.58 9.95 -3.07
C GLU A 177 10.57 10.15 -4.22
N TRP A 178 10.89 9.07 -4.94
CA TRP A 178 11.69 9.12 -6.15
C TRP A 178 11.02 9.98 -7.23
N ASP A 179 9.73 9.75 -7.50
CA ASP A 179 8.96 10.50 -8.51
C ASP A 179 8.85 11.98 -8.14
N GLU A 180 8.60 12.30 -6.88
CA GLU A 180 8.62 13.67 -6.38
C GLU A 180 10.00 14.33 -6.53
N ALA A 181 11.08 13.61 -6.25
CA ALA A 181 12.43 14.14 -6.39
C ALA A 181 12.74 14.50 -7.85
N MET A 182 12.30 13.66 -8.79
CA MET A 182 12.43 13.92 -10.22
C MET A 182 11.46 14.99 -10.72
N HIS A 183 10.28 15.12 -10.12
CA HIS A 183 9.28 16.11 -10.50
C HIS A 183 9.66 17.53 -10.03
N PHE A 184 10.24 17.66 -8.83
CA PHE A 184 10.56 18.95 -8.22
C PHE A 184 12.04 19.36 -8.35
N VAL A 185 12.89 18.58 -9.03
CA VAL A 185 14.25 19.02 -9.34
C VAL A 185 14.22 20.11 -10.41
N THR A 186 14.99 21.17 -10.25
CA THR A 186 15.25 22.09 -11.37
C THR A 186 16.41 21.52 -12.17
N PRO A 187 16.19 21.17 -13.46
CA PRO A 187 17.29 20.73 -14.31
C PRO A 187 18.36 21.80 -14.37
N ALA A 188 19.62 21.36 -14.40
CA ALA A 188 20.69 22.27 -14.75
C ALA A 188 20.42 22.89 -16.13
N LYS A 189 20.85 24.14 -16.35
CA LYS A 189 20.60 24.86 -17.61
C LYS A 189 21.03 24.00 -18.82
N GLY A 190 20.13 23.69 -19.74
CA GLY A 190 20.42 22.86 -20.92
C GLY A 190 20.17 21.37 -20.75
N PHE A 191 19.65 20.94 -19.59
CA PHE A 191 19.15 19.60 -19.36
C PHE A 191 17.62 19.64 -19.24
N GLU A 192 16.97 18.52 -19.54
CA GLU A 192 15.56 18.29 -19.25
C GLU A 192 15.42 17.06 -18.34
N ILE A 193 14.33 16.99 -17.57
CA ILE A 193 13.98 15.78 -16.84
C ILE A 193 13.43 14.78 -17.84
N PRO A 194 13.95 13.54 -17.88
CA PRO A 194 13.42 12.54 -18.78
C PRO A 194 12.02 12.09 -18.30
N LYS A 195 10.97 12.62 -18.93
CA LYS A 195 9.56 12.37 -18.58
C LYS A 195 9.12 10.90 -18.71
N HIS A 196 9.89 10.07 -19.42
CA HIS A 196 9.62 8.64 -19.51
C HIS A 196 9.90 7.92 -18.19
N LEU A 197 10.82 8.41 -17.35
CA LEU A 197 11.14 7.75 -16.08
C LEU A 197 9.96 7.75 -15.10
N SER A 198 9.12 8.80 -15.12
CA SER A 198 7.89 8.86 -14.32
C SER A 198 6.80 7.91 -14.83
N LYS A 199 6.86 7.43 -16.08
CA LYS A 199 5.90 6.43 -16.59
C LYS A 199 6.06 5.09 -15.86
N GLY A 200 7.29 4.66 -15.59
CA GLY A 200 7.55 3.42 -14.84
C GLY A 200 6.95 3.46 -13.42
N VAL A 201 7.04 4.63 -12.76
CA VAL A 201 6.38 4.84 -11.45
C VAL A 201 4.86 4.68 -11.57
N ALA A 202 4.25 5.28 -12.60
CA ALA A 202 2.80 5.22 -12.82
C ALA A 202 2.29 3.78 -12.94
N VAL A 203 3.00 2.94 -13.72
CA VAL A 203 2.65 1.51 -13.87
C VAL A 203 2.55 0.83 -12.51
N VAL A 204 3.55 0.99 -11.65
CA VAL A 204 3.55 0.36 -10.32
C VAL A 204 2.42 0.90 -9.45
N MET A 205 2.23 2.22 -9.42
CA MET A 205 1.21 2.89 -8.59
C MET A 205 -0.21 2.47 -8.95
N GLU A 206 -0.48 2.21 -10.24
CA GLU A 206 -1.77 1.77 -10.74
C GLU A 206 -2.01 0.27 -10.52
N LYS A 207 -0.94 -0.54 -10.48
CA LYS A 207 -1.03 -2.01 -10.37
C LYS A 207 -1.22 -2.52 -8.96
N ILE A 208 -0.67 -1.86 -7.94
CA ILE A 208 -0.82 -2.31 -6.53
C ILE A 208 -2.29 -2.45 -6.10
N PRO A 209 -3.20 -1.49 -6.38
CA PRO A 209 -4.63 -1.63 -6.06
C PRO A 209 -5.34 -2.80 -6.77
N GLU A 210 -4.79 -3.28 -7.90
CA GLU A 210 -5.34 -4.45 -8.58
C GLU A 210 -5.17 -5.72 -7.74
N ILE A 211 -4.17 -5.79 -6.86
CA ILE A 211 -3.95 -6.93 -5.95
C ILE A 211 -5.15 -7.06 -5.00
N SER A 212 -5.50 -5.99 -4.30
CA SER A 212 -6.63 -5.98 -3.37
C SER A 212 -7.93 -6.29 -4.11
N SER A 213 -8.13 -5.68 -5.29
CA SER A 213 -9.31 -5.91 -6.13
C SER A 213 -9.44 -7.38 -6.56
N PHE A 214 -8.33 -7.98 -6.96
CA PHE A 214 -8.26 -9.40 -7.32
C PHE A 214 -8.58 -10.29 -6.12
N LEU A 215 -7.94 -10.07 -4.97
CA LEU A 215 -8.20 -10.86 -3.75
C LEU A 215 -9.66 -10.77 -3.33
N ARG A 216 -10.27 -9.57 -3.39
CA ARG A 216 -11.70 -9.39 -3.08
C ARG A 216 -12.61 -10.11 -4.08
N SER A 217 -12.22 -10.20 -5.36
CA SER A 217 -13.01 -10.89 -6.40
C SER A 217 -13.17 -12.39 -6.17
N ILE A 218 -12.29 -13.00 -5.37
CA ILE A 218 -12.35 -14.43 -5.00
C ILE A 218 -13.53 -14.70 -4.05
N PHE A 219 -14.04 -13.66 -3.37
CA PHE A 219 -15.11 -13.77 -2.39
C PHE A 219 -16.41 -13.17 -2.93
N HIS A 220 -17.47 -13.99 -2.96
CA HIS A 220 -18.83 -13.54 -3.22
C HIS A 220 -19.67 -13.76 -1.96
N GLU A 221 -20.34 -12.70 -1.47
CA GLU A 221 -21.16 -12.75 -0.23
C GLU A 221 -20.41 -13.36 0.98
N GLY A 222 -19.11 -13.07 1.12
CA GLY A 222 -18.31 -13.57 2.23
C GLY A 222 -17.94 -15.07 2.15
N LYS A 223 -18.24 -15.74 1.02
CA LYS A 223 -17.83 -17.11 0.75
C LYS A 223 -16.76 -17.15 -0.33
N ALA A 224 -15.69 -17.88 -0.07
CA ALA A 224 -14.68 -18.17 -1.07
C ALA A 224 -15.31 -19.04 -2.16
N ILE A 225 -15.21 -18.61 -3.41
CA ILE A 225 -15.61 -19.45 -4.54
C ILE A 225 -14.54 -20.55 -4.70
N PRO A 226 -14.91 -21.84 -4.73
CA PRO A 226 -13.93 -22.90 -4.94
C PRO A 226 -13.28 -22.80 -6.31
N GLY A 227 -11.94 -22.82 -6.36
CA GLY A 227 -11.21 -22.76 -7.62
C GLY A 227 -9.73 -22.43 -7.43
N THR A 228 -8.99 -22.48 -8.54
CA THR A 228 -7.64 -21.90 -8.63
C THR A 228 -7.76 -20.57 -9.36
N TYR A 229 -7.23 -19.51 -8.76
CA TYR A 229 -7.26 -18.16 -9.32
C TYR A 229 -5.83 -17.72 -9.63
N THR A 230 -5.61 -17.29 -10.87
CA THR A 230 -4.31 -16.80 -11.32
C THR A 230 -4.47 -15.39 -11.86
N ARG A 231 -3.63 -14.47 -11.39
CA ARG A 231 -3.53 -13.11 -11.89
C ARG A 231 -2.06 -12.79 -12.14
N THR A 232 -1.75 -12.38 -13.36
CA THR A 232 -0.42 -11.86 -13.70
C THR A 232 -0.44 -10.35 -13.53
N ILE A 233 0.43 -9.83 -12.67
CA ILE A 233 0.67 -8.40 -12.49
C ILE A 233 2.11 -8.15 -12.91
N THR A 234 2.28 -7.41 -14.00
CA THR A 234 3.61 -7.07 -14.51
C THR A 234 3.99 -5.69 -14.00
N PHE A 235 5.11 -5.63 -13.27
CA PHE A 235 5.78 -4.38 -12.93
C PHE A 235 6.92 -4.18 -13.92
N ASP A 236 6.60 -3.66 -15.09
CA ASP A 236 7.63 -3.36 -16.10
C ASP A 236 7.91 -1.87 -16.14
N LEU A 237 9.17 -1.53 -16.41
CA LEU A 237 9.51 -0.22 -16.93
C LEU A 237 9.08 -0.22 -18.40
N SER A 238 8.71 0.94 -18.96
CA SER A 238 8.25 0.96 -20.35
C SER A 238 9.35 0.49 -21.31
N ASP A 239 9.00 -0.19 -22.42
CA ASP A 239 9.97 -0.72 -23.39
C ASP A 239 10.94 0.35 -23.95
N ASP A 240 10.56 1.63 -23.87
CA ASP A 240 11.35 2.80 -24.26
C ASP A 240 12.21 3.39 -23.13
N PHE A 241 12.26 2.76 -21.94
CA PHE A 241 12.94 3.29 -20.76
C PHE A 241 14.45 3.43 -20.98
N ASP A 242 15.12 2.36 -21.40
CA ASP A 242 16.59 2.36 -21.58
C ASP A 242 17.00 3.32 -22.70
N THR A 243 16.37 3.21 -23.87
CA THR A 243 16.65 4.08 -25.03
C THR A 243 16.37 5.54 -24.72
N GLY A 244 15.23 5.85 -24.10
CA GLY A 244 14.87 7.22 -23.75
C GLY A 244 15.84 7.83 -22.73
N LEU A 245 16.33 7.01 -21.81
CA LEU A 245 17.27 7.44 -20.78
C LEU A 245 18.65 7.72 -21.37
N GLU A 246 19.16 6.82 -22.21
CA GLU A 246 20.41 7.00 -22.94
C GLU A 246 20.38 8.27 -23.80
N ASP A 247 19.30 8.48 -24.56
CA ASP A 247 19.10 9.66 -25.39
C ASP A 247 19.10 10.96 -24.56
N ALA A 248 18.41 10.95 -23.41
CA ALA A 248 18.35 12.11 -22.53
C ALA A 248 19.71 12.42 -21.87
N MET A 249 20.46 11.39 -21.48
CA MET A 249 21.79 11.53 -20.92
C MET A 249 22.79 12.06 -21.96
N GLU A 250 22.76 11.52 -23.18
CA GLU A 250 23.63 11.93 -24.28
C GLU A 250 23.33 13.35 -24.75
N ALA A 251 22.06 13.72 -24.89
CA ALA A 251 21.65 15.09 -25.20
C ALA A 251 22.16 16.09 -24.13
N GLY A 252 22.06 15.71 -22.85
CA GLY A 252 22.61 16.48 -21.74
C GLY A 252 24.13 16.63 -21.78
N ARG A 253 24.85 15.55 -22.09
CA ARG A 253 26.31 15.55 -22.24
C ARG A 253 26.74 16.48 -23.39
N LEU A 254 26.13 16.36 -24.56
CA LEU A 254 26.41 17.21 -25.72
C LEU A 254 26.11 18.69 -25.45
N ALA A 255 25.03 19.00 -24.73
CA ALA A 255 24.68 20.36 -24.33
C ALA A 255 25.71 20.96 -23.34
N TYR A 256 26.31 20.14 -22.49
CA TYR A 256 27.38 20.53 -21.58
C TYR A 256 28.69 20.80 -22.32
N GLU A 257 29.09 19.89 -23.21
CA GLU A 257 30.35 19.99 -23.98
C GLU A 257 30.36 21.19 -24.94
N LYS A 258 29.23 21.49 -25.59
CA LYS A 258 29.08 22.68 -26.46
C LYS A 258 29.34 24.02 -25.76
N ARG A 259 29.35 24.05 -24.40
CA ARG A 259 29.63 25.25 -23.60
C ARG A 259 31.09 25.37 -23.16
N GLY A 260 32.00 24.59 -23.76
CA GLY A 260 33.44 24.73 -23.56
C GLY A 260 33.97 24.10 -22.26
N ARG A 261 33.20 23.19 -21.64
CA ARG A 261 33.65 22.40 -20.49
C ARG A 261 33.82 20.95 -20.92
N ARG A 262 35.02 20.38 -20.75
CA ARG A 262 35.26 18.94 -20.95
C ARG A 262 34.70 18.16 -19.76
N TRP A 263 33.99 17.08 -20.07
CA TRP A 263 33.62 16.05 -19.11
C TRP A 263 34.88 15.23 -18.82
N THR A 264 35.29 15.12 -17.56
CA THR A 264 36.39 14.25 -17.10
C THR A 264 35.92 13.50 -15.87
#